data_AF-A0A382KQ62-F1
#
_entry.id   AF-A0A382KQ62-F1
#
_cell.length_a   1.000
_cell.length_b   1.000
_cell.length_c   1.000
_cell.angle_alpha   90.00
_cell.angle_beta   90.00
_cell.angle_gamma   90.00
#
_symmetry.space_group_name_H-M   'P 1'
#
loop_
_entity.id
_entity.type
_entity.pdbx_description
1 polymer ?
#
loop_
_entity_poly.entity_id
_entity_poly.type
_entity_poly.pdbx_seq_one_letter_code
_entity_poly.pdbx_strand_id
1 'polypeptide(L)'
;MNYTSNNPSLRYLEHIEYYKQMHNEGIKFVDGYIKEKDDVYNGKTTSLYADIIKKIIEQNNYRTLLEYGCGKAFYYENKFVLNNKIINSLKDYWGVEVSLYDPCFEKFSELTTKKSDLTICIDVLEHIPKQDIDWILEEFFKLTKFMVFINIACEPAVALLPNGKNAHINIQTPKYWHTKLMGMKKMYKNIKIICCYSLKSATSDKKKKFMFSNIDDNIKKYL
;
A
#
# COMPACT_ATOMS: atom_id res chain seq x y z
N MET A 1 -12.05 16.79 17.43
CA MET A 1 -11.87 15.42 17.94
C MET A 1 -10.76 14.78 17.14
N ASN A 2 -9.84 14.06 17.78
CA ASN A 2 -8.82 13.28 17.07
C ASN A 2 -9.38 11.86 16.86
N TYR A 3 -9.46 11.41 15.61
CA TYR A 3 -9.88 10.04 15.28
C TYR A 3 -8.78 9.05 15.67
N THR A 4 -9.17 7.82 16.02
CA THR A 4 -8.25 6.73 16.41
C THR A 4 -8.76 5.40 15.88
N SER A 5 -7.99 4.32 15.99
CA SER A 5 -8.47 2.97 15.63
C SER A 5 -9.72 2.53 16.41
N ASN A 6 -9.88 2.98 17.66
CA ASN A 6 -11.06 2.69 18.49
C ASN A 6 -12.22 3.67 18.28
N ASN A 7 -11.97 4.78 17.58
CA ASN A 7 -12.98 5.80 17.26
C ASN A 7 -12.67 6.38 15.86
N PRO A 8 -12.79 5.57 14.80
CA PRO A 8 -12.51 6.02 13.45
C PRO A 8 -13.62 6.96 12.97
N SER A 9 -13.35 7.74 11.93
CA SER A 9 -14.41 8.60 11.40
C SER A 9 -15.52 7.79 10.74
N LEU A 10 -16.75 8.32 10.75
CA LEU A 10 -17.88 7.70 10.04
C LEU A 10 -17.57 7.50 8.55
N ARG A 11 -16.81 8.43 7.95
CA ARG A 11 -16.39 8.34 6.56
C ARG A 11 -15.44 7.17 6.35
N TYR A 12 -14.54 6.88 7.28
CA TYR A 12 -13.67 5.71 7.19
C TYR A 12 -14.48 4.43 7.24
N LEU A 13 -15.42 4.30 8.20
CA LEU A 13 -16.29 3.14 8.32
C LEU A 13 -17.14 2.92 7.06
N GLU A 14 -17.68 3.99 6.47
CA GLU A 14 -18.38 3.92 5.19
C GLU A 14 -17.48 3.37 4.06
N HIS A 15 -16.22 3.79 4.02
CA HIS A 15 -15.29 3.33 2.98
C HIS A 15 -14.89 1.88 3.18
N ILE A 16 -14.74 1.41 4.43
CA ILE A 16 -14.57 -0.03 4.70
C ILE A 16 -15.68 -0.85 4.05
N GLU A 17 -16.94 -0.43 4.21
CA GLU A 17 -18.07 -1.13 3.59
C GLU A 17 -18.04 -1.04 2.05
N TYR A 18 -17.63 0.10 1.48
CA TYR A 18 -17.44 0.19 0.03
C TYR A 18 -16.37 -0.79 -0.49
N TYR A 19 -15.22 -0.89 0.17
CA TYR A 19 -14.16 -1.80 -0.30
C TYR A 19 -14.54 -3.27 -0.09
N LYS A 20 -15.24 -3.61 1.01
CA LYS A 20 -15.81 -4.95 1.20
C LYS A 20 -16.78 -5.31 0.07
N GLN A 21 -17.67 -4.40 -0.30
CA GLN A 21 -18.58 -4.59 -1.44
C GLN A 21 -17.77 -4.82 -2.73
N MET A 22 -16.79 -3.97 -3.00
CA MET A 22 -15.94 -4.07 -4.20
C MET A 22 -15.17 -5.40 -4.26
N HIS A 23 -14.69 -5.94 -3.13
CA HIS A 23 -14.06 -7.26 -3.07
C HIS A 23 -14.98 -8.41 -3.51
N ASN A 24 -16.29 -8.27 -3.24
CA ASN A 24 -17.31 -9.30 -3.46
C ASN A 24 -18.03 -9.16 -4.81
N GLU A 25 -18.18 -7.93 -5.30
CA GLU A 25 -19.00 -7.61 -6.48
C GLU A 25 -18.17 -7.16 -7.69
N GLY A 26 -16.88 -6.86 -7.50
CA GLY A 26 -16.04 -6.26 -8.52
C GLY A 26 -16.07 -4.73 -8.48
N ILE A 27 -15.42 -4.11 -9.47
CA ILE A 27 -15.25 -2.64 -9.51
C ILE A 27 -15.60 -2.09 -10.89
N LYS A 28 -16.27 -0.94 -10.90
CA LYS A 28 -16.54 -0.16 -12.11
C LYS A 28 -15.44 0.88 -12.32
N PHE A 29 -14.99 1.02 -13.56
CA PHE A 29 -14.04 2.05 -13.96
C PHE A 29 -14.74 3.28 -14.53
N VAL A 30 -14.01 4.38 -14.57
CA VAL A 30 -14.46 5.68 -15.13
C VAL A 30 -14.89 5.60 -16.60
N ASP A 31 -14.35 4.65 -17.37
CA ASP A 31 -14.69 4.41 -18.78
C ASP A 31 -15.86 3.42 -18.96
N GLY A 32 -16.45 2.95 -17.87
CA GLY A 32 -17.55 2.00 -17.86
C GLY A 32 -17.12 0.53 -17.87
N TYR A 33 -15.82 0.22 -17.98
CA TYR A 33 -15.34 -1.15 -17.82
C TYR A 33 -15.65 -1.68 -16.42
N ILE A 34 -16.05 -2.95 -16.33
CA ILE A 34 -16.29 -3.64 -15.08
C ILE A 34 -15.20 -4.70 -14.93
N LYS A 35 -14.46 -4.62 -13.83
CA LYS A 35 -13.50 -5.64 -13.44
C LYS A 35 -14.18 -6.58 -12.45
N GLU A 36 -14.27 -7.84 -12.84
CA GLU A 36 -14.92 -8.90 -12.08
C GLU A 36 -14.27 -9.12 -10.72
N LYS A 37 -15.08 -9.57 -9.75
CA LYS A 37 -14.67 -9.73 -8.36
C LYS A 37 -13.35 -10.48 -8.21
N ASP A 38 -13.12 -11.58 -8.94
CA ASP A 38 -11.94 -12.43 -8.73
C ASP A 38 -10.63 -11.74 -9.14
N ASP A 39 -10.70 -10.72 -9.98
CA ASP A 39 -9.54 -9.97 -10.45
C ASP A 39 -9.28 -8.66 -9.69
N VAL A 40 -10.22 -8.21 -8.86
CA VAL A 40 -10.03 -6.96 -8.09
C VAL A 40 -9.10 -7.16 -6.91
N TYR A 41 -8.27 -6.15 -6.63
CA TYR A 41 -7.35 -6.12 -5.49
C TYR A 41 -6.47 -7.37 -5.34
N ASN A 42 -6.10 -8.02 -6.45
CA ASN A 42 -5.31 -9.26 -6.43
C ASN A 42 -3.82 -9.07 -6.08
N GLY A 43 -3.39 -7.87 -5.66
CA GLY A 43 -1.99 -7.58 -5.34
C GLY A 43 -1.10 -7.35 -6.57
N LYS A 44 -1.67 -7.05 -7.75
CA LYS A 44 -0.88 -6.81 -8.96
C LYS A 44 0.11 -5.66 -8.81
N THR A 45 -0.26 -4.57 -8.14
CA THR A 45 0.68 -3.47 -7.90
C THR A 45 1.86 -3.95 -7.05
N THR A 46 1.61 -4.65 -5.93
CA THR A 46 2.66 -5.23 -5.08
C THR A 46 3.65 -6.09 -5.88
N SER A 47 3.15 -6.90 -6.82
CA SER A 47 4.01 -7.74 -7.67
C SER A 47 4.99 -6.92 -8.53
N LEU A 48 4.66 -5.68 -8.89
CA LEU A 48 5.56 -4.77 -9.63
C LEU A 48 6.73 -4.26 -8.77
N TYR A 49 6.58 -4.28 -7.45
CA TYR A 49 7.62 -3.91 -6.50
C TYR A 49 8.43 -5.13 -5.99
N ALA A 50 8.20 -6.34 -6.52
CA ALA A 50 8.81 -7.55 -5.98
C ALA A 50 10.35 -7.50 -5.95
N ASP A 51 10.99 -7.03 -7.04
CA ASP A 51 12.46 -6.92 -7.14
C ASP A 51 13.06 -5.92 -6.13
N ILE A 52 12.41 -4.76 -5.95
CA ILE A 52 12.94 -3.72 -5.07
C ILE A 52 12.76 -4.11 -3.60
N ILE A 53 11.62 -4.71 -3.25
CA ILE A 53 11.38 -5.26 -1.91
C ILE A 53 12.36 -6.41 -1.63
N LYS A 54 12.61 -7.29 -2.60
CA LYS A 54 13.61 -8.37 -2.48
C LYS A 54 15.00 -7.83 -2.13
N LYS A 55 15.46 -6.81 -2.85
CA LYS A 55 16.75 -6.16 -2.57
C LYS A 55 16.79 -5.49 -1.19
N ILE A 56 15.69 -4.84 -0.76
CA ILE A 56 15.59 -4.27 0.59
C ILE A 56 15.76 -5.37 1.65
N ILE A 57 15.04 -6.48 1.49
CA ILE A 57 15.09 -7.63 2.40
C ILE A 57 16.52 -8.18 2.49
N GLU A 58 17.14 -8.48 1.35
CA GLU A 58 18.45 -9.13 1.31
C GLU A 58 19.58 -8.23 1.84
N GLN A 59 19.63 -6.97 1.41
CA GLN A 59 20.70 -6.05 1.82
C GLN A 59 20.63 -5.69 3.32
N ASN A 60 19.44 -5.74 3.93
CA ASN A 60 19.26 -5.44 5.35
C ASN A 60 19.11 -6.72 6.22
N ASN A 61 19.18 -7.91 5.63
CA ASN A 61 18.97 -9.20 6.30
C ASN A 61 17.63 -9.29 7.07
N TYR A 62 16.57 -8.68 6.54
CA TYR A 62 15.24 -8.73 7.17
C TYR A 62 14.63 -10.12 7.04
N ARG A 63 13.86 -10.53 8.06
CA ARG A 63 13.28 -11.89 8.17
C ARG A 63 11.77 -11.92 8.26
N THR A 64 11.15 -10.79 8.60
CA THR A 64 9.71 -10.66 8.78
C THR A 64 9.19 -9.44 8.02
N LEU A 65 8.07 -9.61 7.30
CA LEU A 65 7.41 -8.56 6.53
C LEU A 65 5.92 -8.45 6.91
N LEU A 66 5.41 -7.22 7.05
CA LEU A 66 3.97 -6.94 7.09
C LEU A 66 3.56 -6.24 5.79
N GLU A 67 2.59 -6.77 5.06
CA GLU A 67 1.90 -6.02 3.99
C GLU A 67 0.58 -5.48 4.52
N TYR A 68 0.51 -4.16 4.64
CA TYR A 68 -0.66 -3.42 5.11
C TYR A 68 -1.48 -2.96 3.91
N GLY A 69 -2.70 -3.49 3.77
CA GLY A 69 -3.56 -3.31 2.59
C GLY A 69 -3.25 -4.30 1.46
N CYS A 70 -3.10 -5.59 1.77
CA CYS A 70 -2.67 -6.62 0.82
C CYS A 70 -3.73 -7.05 -0.20
N GLY A 71 -4.98 -6.57 -0.08
CA GLY A 71 -6.11 -7.03 -0.88
C GLY A 71 -6.31 -8.54 -0.75
N LYS A 72 -6.37 -9.23 -1.89
CA LYS A 72 -6.52 -10.69 -1.97
C LYS A 72 -5.18 -11.44 -1.91
N ALA A 73 -4.05 -10.74 -1.93
CA ALA A 73 -2.71 -11.31 -1.87
C ALA A 73 -2.47 -12.48 -2.87
N PHE A 74 -3.11 -12.46 -4.04
CA PHE A 74 -3.12 -13.59 -4.98
C PHE A 74 -1.71 -14.04 -5.38
N TYR A 75 -0.81 -13.10 -5.63
CA TYR A 75 0.57 -13.37 -6.07
C TYR A 75 1.49 -13.93 -4.98
N TYR A 76 1.03 -14.10 -3.74
CA TYR A 76 1.80 -14.81 -2.71
C TYR A 76 1.84 -16.31 -2.90
N GLU A 77 0.91 -16.88 -3.67
CA GLU A 77 0.82 -18.32 -3.92
C GLU A 77 0.72 -18.62 -5.43
N ASN A 78 0.78 -17.60 -6.29
CA ASN A 78 0.58 -17.73 -7.73
C ASN A 78 1.70 -17.08 -8.55
N LYS A 79 1.96 -17.68 -9.71
CA LYS A 79 3.02 -17.23 -10.62
C LYS A 79 2.67 -15.90 -11.29
N PHE A 80 3.70 -15.10 -11.57
CA PHE A 80 3.58 -13.89 -12.37
C PHE A 80 4.86 -13.59 -13.14
N VAL A 81 4.75 -12.73 -14.14
CA VAL A 81 5.89 -12.24 -14.91
C VAL A 81 6.26 -10.83 -14.42
N LEU A 82 7.54 -10.64 -14.11
CA LEU A 82 8.14 -9.35 -13.80
C LEU A 82 9.43 -9.20 -14.60
N ASN A 83 9.57 -8.14 -15.40
CA ASN A 83 10.79 -7.85 -16.18
C ASN A 83 11.30 -9.06 -17.00
N ASN A 84 10.39 -9.75 -17.70
CA ASN A 84 10.65 -10.97 -18.48
C ASN A 84 11.13 -12.19 -17.65
N LYS A 85 11.01 -12.15 -16.32
CA LYS A 85 11.28 -13.27 -15.42
C LYS A 85 9.98 -13.84 -14.89
N ILE A 86 9.89 -15.17 -14.84
CA ILE A 86 8.79 -15.87 -14.17
C ILE A 86 9.14 -15.97 -12.69
N ILE A 87 8.30 -15.37 -11.85
CA ILE A 87 8.36 -15.50 -10.40
C ILE A 87 7.26 -16.49 -9.99
N ASN A 88 7.63 -17.52 -9.25
CA ASN A 88 6.67 -18.57 -8.86
C ASN A 88 5.62 -18.05 -7.85
N SER A 89 6.06 -17.26 -6.87
CA SER A 89 5.20 -16.63 -5.87
C SER A 89 6.00 -15.53 -5.15
N LEU A 90 5.34 -14.53 -4.58
CA LEU A 90 6.00 -13.51 -3.74
C LEU A 90 6.60 -14.13 -2.49
N LYS A 91 5.92 -15.12 -1.90
CA LYS A 91 6.37 -15.84 -0.71
C LYS A 91 7.72 -16.51 -0.90
N ASP A 92 7.86 -17.30 -1.97
CA ASP A 92 9.13 -17.98 -2.28
C ASP A 92 10.20 -16.98 -2.74
N TYR A 93 9.79 -15.96 -3.50
CA TYR A 93 10.73 -14.98 -4.05
C TYR A 93 11.37 -14.14 -2.95
N TRP A 94 10.58 -13.63 -2.01
CA TRP A 94 11.09 -12.86 -0.89
C TRP A 94 11.77 -13.73 0.15
N GLY A 95 11.27 -14.94 0.40
CA GLY A 95 11.92 -15.92 1.28
C GLY A 95 11.94 -15.48 2.75
N VAL A 96 10.88 -14.80 3.20
CA VAL A 96 10.70 -14.30 4.57
C VAL A 96 9.32 -14.64 5.10
N GLU A 97 9.13 -14.59 6.42
CA GLU A 97 7.81 -14.71 7.03
C GLU A 97 6.98 -13.47 6.71
N VAL A 98 5.75 -13.65 6.21
CA VAL A 98 4.88 -12.54 5.81
C VAL A 98 3.58 -12.58 6.60
N SER A 99 3.25 -11.46 7.23
CA SER A 99 1.92 -11.15 7.75
C SER A 99 1.17 -10.30 6.72
N LEU A 100 -0.04 -10.72 6.38
CA LEU A 100 -0.92 -10.05 5.41
C LEU A 100 -2.07 -9.41 6.16
N TYR A 101 -2.38 -8.15 5.83
CA TYR A 101 -3.52 -7.46 6.42
C TYR A 101 -4.27 -6.67 5.36
N ASP A 102 -5.59 -6.79 5.34
CA ASP A 102 -6.51 -5.91 4.64
C ASP A 102 -7.86 -5.90 5.39
N PRO A 103 -8.28 -4.75 5.98
CA PRO A 103 -9.51 -4.69 6.78
C PRO A 103 -10.79 -4.92 5.95
N CYS A 104 -10.68 -4.88 4.62
CA CYS A 104 -11.81 -5.02 3.70
C CYS A 104 -11.90 -6.41 3.08
N PHE A 105 -10.97 -7.31 3.39
CA PHE A 105 -10.98 -8.69 2.90
C PHE A 105 -10.92 -9.69 4.06
N GLU A 106 -12.02 -10.44 4.26
CA GLU A 106 -12.25 -11.30 5.43
C GLU A 106 -11.04 -12.17 5.81
N LYS A 107 -10.43 -12.85 4.83
CA LYS A 107 -9.28 -13.75 5.03
C LYS A 107 -8.07 -13.08 5.69
N PHE A 108 -7.89 -11.77 5.48
CA PHE A 108 -6.75 -10.99 5.97
C PHE A 108 -7.19 -9.81 6.84
N SER A 109 -8.42 -9.86 7.37
CA SER A 109 -9.01 -8.75 8.13
C SER A 109 -8.48 -8.60 9.56
N GLU A 110 -7.72 -9.58 10.04
CA GLU A 110 -7.10 -9.54 11.37
C GLU A 110 -5.68 -8.99 11.30
N LEU A 111 -5.45 -7.85 11.96
CA LEU A 111 -4.12 -7.26 12.04
C LEU A 111 -3.24 -8.03 13.04
N THR A 112 -2.01 -8.35 12.63
CA THR A 112 -1.02 -8.98 13.51
C THR A 112 -0.66 -8.09 14.70
N THR A 113 -0.40 -8.72 15.84
CA THR A 113 0.16 -8.04 17.03
C THR A 113 1.69 -8.10 17.07
N LYS A 114 2.32 -8.89 16.20
CA LYS A 114 3.77 -9.05 16.12
C LYS A 114 4.38 -7.97 15.26
N LYS A 115 5.56 -7.48 15.66
CA LYS A 115 6.32 -6.53 14.84
C LYS A 115 7.06 -7.25 13.70
N SER A 116 7.08 -6.63 12.52
CA SER A 116 7.85 -7.05 11.36
C SER A 116 9.09 -6.18 11.16
N ASP A 117 10.14 -6.74 10.59
CA ASP A 117 11.38 -6.02 10.27
C ASP A 117 11.12 -4.94 9.21
N LEU A 118 10.35 -5.30 8.19
CA LEU A 118 9.88 -4.44 7.11
C LEU A 118 8.35 -4.40 7.08
N THR A 119 7.79 -3.21 6.90
CA THR A 119 6.37 -3.05 6.53
C THR A 119 6.26 -2.44 5.15
N ILE A 120 5.39 -2.97 4.31
CA ILE A 120 5.06 -2.41 3.01
C ILE A 120 3.59 -1.95 3.00
N CYS A 121 3.32 -0.80 2.36
CA CYS A 121 1.98 -0.23 2.22
C CYS A 121 1.87 0.38 0.82
N ILE A 122 1.17 -0.31 -0.10
CA ILE A 122 1.24 -0.04 -1.54
C ILE A 122 -0.17 0.24 -2.06
N ASP A 123 -0.41 1.47 -2.53
CA ASP A 123 -1.71 1.94 -3.06
C ASP A 123 -2.85 1.80 -2.03
N VAL A 124 -2.66 2.38 -0.84
CA VAL A 124 -3.62 2.28 0.29
C VAL A 124 -4.00 3.65 0.84
N LEU A 125 -3.00 4.50 1.14
CA LEU A 125 -3.22 5.74 1.91
C LEU A 125 -4.08 6.78 1.18
N GLU A 126 -4.08 6.77 -0.14
CA GLU A 126 -4.91 7.63 -1.00
C GLU A 126 -6.41 7.26 -0.97
N HIS A 127 -6.73 6.06 -0.50
CA HIS A 127 -8.10 5.55 -0.34
C HIS A 127 -8.70 5.87 1.04
N ILE A 128 -7.87 6.34 1.98
CA ILE A 128 -8.25 6.59 3.38
C ILE A 128 -8.62 8.06 3.56
N PRO A 129 -9.71 8.40 4.27
CA PRO A 129 -10.05 9.80 4.56
C PRO A 129 -8.91 10.53 5.26
N LYS A 130 -8.65 11.78 4.84
CA LYS A 130 -7.56 12.62 5.35
C LYS A 130 -7.47 12.70 6.88
N GLN A 131 -8.63 12.66 7.54
CA GLN A 131 -8.77 12.76 8.99
C GLN A 131 -8.39 11.48 9.76
N ASP A 132 -8.27 10.35 9.07
CA ASP A 132 -7.92 9.05 9.63
C ASP A 132 -6.46 8.64 9.34
N ILE A 133 -5.76 9.40 8.49
CA ILE A 133 -4.38 9.10 8.08
C ILE A 133 -3.41 9.00 9.24
N ASP A 134 -3.53 9.89 10.24
CA ASP A 134 -2.53 9.94 11.32
C ASP A 134 -2.55 8.67 12.16
N TRP A 135 -3.73 8.18 12.54
CA TRP A 135 -3.81 6.96 13.34
C TRP A 135 -3.52 5.70 12.51
N ILE A 136 -3.86 5.68 11.22
CA ILE A 136 -3.48 4.57 10.31
C ILE A 136 -1.96 4.48 10.16
N LEU A 137 -1.28 5.62 9.92
CA LEU A 137 0.18 5.65 9.86
C LEU A 137 0.76 5.13 11.17
N GLU A 138 0.26 5.59 12.32
CA GLU A 138 0.71 5.10 13.61
C GLU A 138 0.53 3.59 13.78
N GLU A 139 -0.59 3.03 13.31
CA GLU A 139 -0.93 1.61 13.48
C GLU A 139 0.17 0.71 12.92
N PHE A 140 0.54 0.88 11.64
CA PHE A 140 1.56 0.02 11.05
C PHE A 140 2.99 0.45 11.39
N PHE A 141 3.25 1.72 11.75
CA PHE A 141 4.56 2.12 12.28
C PHE A 141 4.82 1.46 13.65
N LYS A 142 3.81 1.31 14.52
CA LYS A 142 3.94 0.58 15.81
C LYS A 142 4.37 -0.88 15.60
N LEU A 143 3.91 -1.50 14.50
CA LEU A 143 4.21 -2.87 14.10
C LEU A 143 5.50 -3.01 13.28
N THR A 144 6.27 -1.93 13.08
CA THR A 144 7.50 -1.96 12.29
C THR A 144 8.73 -1.86 13.19
N LYS A 145 9.76 -2.68 12.93
CA LYS A 145 11.04 -2.62 13.66
C LYS A 145 12.07 -1.72 12.99
N PHE A 146 12.27 -1.82 11.67
CA PHE A 146 13.42 -1.19 11.02
C PHE A 146 13.08 -0.33 9.80
N MET A 147 12.14 -0.74 8.93
CA MET A 147 11.84 0.03 7.73
C MET A 147 10.37 -0.04 7.32
N VAL A 148 9.86 1.08 6.80
CA VAL A 148 8.61 1.12 6.03
C VAL A 148 8.92 1.46 4.58
N PHE A 149 8.38 0.68 3.65
CA PHE A 149 8.29 1.01 2.23
C PHE A 149 6.84 1.35 1.86
N ILE A 150 6.63 2.49 1.20
CA ILE A 150 5.28 2.96 0.86
C ILE A 150 5.22 3.30 -0.63
N ASN A 151 4.10 2.99 -1.29
CA ASN A 151 3.71 3.62 -2.55
C ASN A 151 2.36 4.33 -2.38
N ILE A 152 2.26 5.56 -2.85
CA ILE A 152 1.04 6.36 -2.82
C ILE A 152 0.78 6.96 -4.19
N ALA A 153 -0.43 6.77 -4.73
CA ALA A 153 -0.89 7.49 -5.90
C ALA A 153 -1.31 8.93 -5.55
N CYS A 154 -0.68 9.89 -6.23
CA CYS A 154 -0.99 11.32 -6.12
C CYS A 154 -1.86 11.80 -7.28
N GLU A 155 -2.68 10.91 -7.83
CA GLU A 155 -3.60 11.17 -8.96
C GLU A 155 -4.92 10.41 -8.76
N PRO A 156 -6.02 10.78 -9.46
CA PRO A 156 -7.28 10.03 -9.38
C PRO A 156 -7.14 8.57 -9.80
N ALA A 157 -7.93 7.70 -9.17
CA ALA A 157 -8.07 6.30 -9.56
C ALA A 157 -8.76 6.19 -10.92
N VAL A 158 -8.56 5.05 -11.59
CA VAL A 158 -9.47 4.61 -12.66
C VAL A 158 -10.76 3.99 -12.09
N ALA A 159 -10.71 3.50 -10.85
CA ALA A 159 -11.84 2.85 -10.19
C ALA A 159 -12.79 3.86 -9.53
N LEU A 160 -14.07 3.51 -9.53
CA LEU A 160 -15.14 4.21 -8.84
C LEU A 160 -15.60 3.42 -7.60
N LEU A 161 -15.92 4.13 -6.54
CA LEU A 161 -16.64 3.60 -5.37
C LEU A 161 -18.09 3.24 -5.76
N PRO A 162 -18.78 2.41 -4.97
CA PRO A 162 -20.20 2.07 -5.20
C PRO A 162 -21.13 3.29 -5.33
N ASN A 163 -20.80 4.39 -4.65
CA ASN A 163 -21.54 5.66 -4.76
C ASN A 163 -21.18 6.49 -6.01
N GLY A 164 -20.38 5.96 -6.93
CA GLY A 164 -19.97 6.60 -8.18
C GLY A 164 -18.85 7.64 -8.06
N LYS A 165 -18.34 7.93 -6.86
CA LYS A 165 -17.18 8.84 -6.68
C LYS A 165 -15.87 8.11 -6.98
N ASN A 166 -14.79 8.86 -7.19
CA ASN A 166 -13.46 8.28 -7.42
C ASN A 166 -12.96 7.52 -6.18
N ALA A 167 -12.30 6.37 -6.37
CA ALA A 167 -11.76 5.55 -5.28
C ALA A 167 -10.61 6.21 -4.52
N HIS A 168 -9.81 7.07 -5.17
CA HIS A 168 -8.79 7.87 -4.49
C HIS A 168 -9.46 9.11 -3.88
N ILE A 169 -9.93 8.98 -2.64
CA ILE A 169 -10.64 10.05 -1.93
C ILE A 169 -9.73 11.02 -1.19
N ASN A 170 -8.44 10.72 -1.09
CA ASN A 170 -7.43 11.54 -0.43
C ASN A 170 -6.20 11.74 -1.33
N ILE A 171 -6.43 12.40 -2.46
CA ILE A 171 -5.38 12.78 -3.39
C ILE A 171 -4.63 13.98 -2.81
N GLN A 172 -3.36 13.81 -2.49
CA GLN A 172 -2.50 14.85 -1.92
C GLN A 172 -1.18 14.94 -2.68
N THR A 173 -0.45 16.03 -2.46
CA THR A 173 0.87 16.22 -3.08
C THR A 173 1.94 15.37 -2.40
N PRO A 174 3.04 15.01 -3.11
CA PRO A 174 4.22 14.42 -2.48
C PRO A 174 4.72 15.19 -1.25
N LYS A 175 4.64 16.53 -1.26
CA LYS A 175 5.04 17.38 -0.13
C LYS A 175 4.16 17.12 1.10
N TYR A 176 2.85 16.99 0.93
CA TYR A 176 1.92 16.68 2.02
C TYR A 176 2.29 15.34 2.68
N TRP A 177 2.45 14.29 1.87
CA TRP A 177 2.80 12.96 2.37
C TRP A 177 4.16 12.95 3.04
N HIS A 178 5.16 13.60 2.45
CA HIS A 178 6.47 13.77 3.07
C HIS A 178 6.38 14.41 4.46
N THR A 179 5.56 15.45 4.64
CA THR A 179 5.34 16.07 5.95
C THR A 179 4.74 15.09 6.96
N LYS A 180 3.75 14.29 6.56
CA LYS A 180 3.16 13.24 7.43
C LYS A 180 4.20 12.19 7.83
N LEU A 181 5.00 11.71 6.88
CA LEU A 181 6.05 10.73 7.14
C LEU A 181 7.19 11.27 8.01
N MET A 182 7.56 12.54 7.87
CA MET A 182 8.49 13.20 8.79
C MET A 182 7.92 13.32 10.21
N GLY A 183 6.60 13.46 10.36
CA GLY A 183 5.91 13.35 11.65
C GLY A 183 6.12 11.97 12.28
N MET A 184 5.85 10.90 11.51
CA MET A 184 6.10 9.53 11.97
C MET A 184 7.57 9.29 12.29
N LYS A 185 8.50 9.82 11.50
CA LYS A 185 9.94 9.69 11.76
C LYS A 185 10.36 10.30 13.10
N LYS A 186 9.77 11.43 13.50
CA LYS A 186 10.05 12.06 14.80
C LYS A 186 9.62 11.17 15.97
N MET A 187 8.50 10.45 15.81
CA MET A 187 7.96 9.54 16.81
C MET A 187 8.71 8.19 16.84
N TYR A 188 9.03 7.64 15.66
CA TYR A 188 9.68 6.35 15.49
C TYR A 188 11.09 6.51 14.93
N LYS A 189 11.99 7.04 15.76
CA LYS A 189 13.35 7.48 15.36
C LYS A 189 14.23 6.37 14.77
N ASN A 190 13.98 5.11 15.08
CA ASN A 190 14.74 3.96 14.59
C ASN A 190 14.24 3.41 13.24
N ILE A 191 13.11 3.91 12.72
CA ILE A 191 12.51 3.41 11.49
C ILE A 191 12.99 4.23 10.29
N LYS A 192 13.53 3.55 9.28
CA LYS A 192 13.83 4.11 7.95
C LYS A 192 12.54 4.17 7.13
N ILE A 193 12.40 5.18 6.28
CA ILE A 193 11.21 5.33 5.46
C ILE A 193 11.61 5.59 4.01
N ILE A 194 11.09 4.76 3.11
CA ILE A 194 11.11 5.02 1.68
C ILE A 194 9.66 5.12 1.23
N CYS A 195 9.31 6.24 0.60
CA CYS A 195 8.00 6.42 -0.02
C CYS A 195 8.14 6.78 -1.49
N CYS A 196 7.47 6.03 -2.35
CA CYS A 196 7.30 6.31 -3.76
C CYS A 196 5.97 7.04 -3.97
N TYR A 197 5.98 8.07 -4.81
CA TYR A 197 4.79 8.81 -5.20
C TYR A 197 4.58 8.64 -6.70
N SER A 198 3.50 7.99 -7.11
CA SER A 198 3.15 7.93 -8.54
C SER A 198 2.34 9.15 -8.94
N LEU A 199 2.82 9.83 -9.98
CA LEU A 199 2.25 11.07 -10.50
C LEU A 199 1.81 10.88 -11.95
N LYS A 200 0.78 11.65 -12.33
CA LYS A 200 0.36 11.77 -13.72
C LYS A 200 1.52 12.31 -14.58
N SER A 201 1.72 11.73 -15.76
CA SER A 201 2.66 12.28 -16.74
C SER A 201 2.19 13.66 -17.21
N ALA A 202 3.09 14.64 -17.25
CA ALA A 202 2.81 15.96 -17.81
C ALA A 202 2.97 15.99 -19.35
N THR A 203 3.57 14.94 -19.94
CA THR A 203 3.78 14.80 -21.38
C THR A 203 2.84 13.74 -21.96
N SER A 204 2.57 13.82 -23.26
CA SER A 204 1.77 12.84 -24.02
C SER A 204 2.35 11.42 -24.00
N ASP A 205 3.60 11.27 -23.55
CA ASP A 205 4.20 9.99 -23.25
C ASP A 205 3.55 9.41 -21.98
N LYS A 206 2.75 8.37 -22.15
CA LYS A 206 1.96 7.65 -21.12
C LYS A 206 2.78 7.04 -19.95
N LYS A 207 4.03 7.44 -19.72
CA LYS A 207 4.89 6.92 -18.66
C LYS A 207 4.63 7.63 -17.33
N LYS A 208 4.22 6.89 -16.29
CA LYS A 208 4.09 7.40 -14.92
C LYS A 208 5.40 8.04 -14.45
N LYS A 209 5.31 9.21 -13.83
CA LYS A 209 6.44 9.87 -13.17
C LYS A 209 6.47 9.46 -11.71
N PHE A 210 7.65 9.15 -11.18
CA PHE A 210 7.84 8.84 -9.78
C PHE A 210 8.64 9.94 -9.07
N MET A 211 8.22 10.27 -7.86
CA MET A 211 9.00 11.04 -6.89
C MET A 211 9.20 10.20 -5.65
N PHE A 212 10.23 10.52 -4.85
CA PHE A 212 10.60 9.71 -3.70
C PHE A 212 10.83 10.56 -2.45
N SER A 213 10.40 10.06 -1.30
CA SER A 213 10.95 10.44 0.00
C SER A 213 11.92 9.38 0.47
N ASN A 214 13.13 9.82 0.78
CA ASN A 214 14.25 9.01 1.24
C ASN A 214 14.60 9.51 2.65
N ILE A 215 14.08 8.86 3.69
CA ILE A 215 14.24 9.26 5.09
C ILE A 215 15.06 8.18 5.79
N ASP A 216 16.31 8.52 6.13
CA ASP A 216 17.32 7.63 6.73
C ASP A 216 17.69 6.39 5.90
N ASP A 217 17.17 6.28 4.69
CA ASP A 217 17.66 5.38 3.65
C ASP A 217 17.33 5.93 2.25
N ASN A 218 17.93 5.36 1.20
CA ASN A 218 17.78 5.85 -0.16
C ASN A 218 17.39 4.74 -1.13
N ILE A 219 16.33 4.96 -1.89
CA ILE A 219 15.80 4.02 -2.86
C ILE A 219 16.82 3.60 -3.93
N LYS A 220 17.79 4.46 -4.25
CA LYS A 220 18.84 4.18 -5.24
C LYS A 220 19.74 3.01 -4.86
N LYS A 221 19.78 2.57 -3.60
CA LYS A 221 20.51 1.35 -3.19
C LYS A 221 19.84 0.06 -3.69
N TYR A 222 18.55 0.16 -4.06
CA TYR A 222 17.69 -0.97 -4.39
C TYR A 222 17.18 -0.92 -5.85
N LEU A 223 17.45 0.16 -6.59
CA LEU A 223 17.20 0.25 -8.04
C LEU A 223 18.35 -0.40 -8.79
#